data_AF-W5PI23-F1
#
_entry.id   AF-W5PI23-F1
#
_cell.length_a   1.000
_cell.length_b   1.000
_cell.length_c   1.000
_cell.angle_alpha   90.00
_cell.angle_beta   90.00
_cell.angle_gamma   90.00
#
_symmetry.space_group_name_H-M   'P 1'
#
loop_
_entity.id
_entity.type
_entity.pdbx_description
1 polymer ?
#
loop_
_entity_poly.entity_id
_entity_poly.type
_entity_poly.pdbx_seq_one_letter_code
_entity_poly.pdbx_strand_id
1 'polypeptide(L)'
;LEMWWQPILCSHWHCILAAHIAHRDWEDAGGSCWSRYRPAVGWGQVRPWSDHGQSLHTGLVDIGDTLLCPENIGHDEVKELENQALLPALGQKYLTVLTNPCWLLQPIPGWAGKDMFQVDIPEHLIPFGQEA
;
A
#
# COMPACT_ATOMS: atom_id res chain seq x y z
N LEU A 1 -4.97 3.39 -4.62
CA LEU A 1 -5.77 2.17 -4.91
C LEU A 1 -4.84 0.98 -4.81
N GLU A 2 -5.23 -0.10 -4.14
CA GLU A 2 -4.39 -1.29 -3.97
C GLU A 2 -4.84 -2.43 -4.90
N MET A 3 -3.89 -3.17 -5.48
CA MET A 3 -4.19 -4.27 -6.41
C MET A 3 -3.70 -5.62 -5.91
N TRP A 4 -4.58 -6.63 -5.92
CA TRP A 4 -4.25 -8.00 -5.53
C TRP A 4 -4.75 -9.03 -6.54
N TRP A 5 -4.03 -10.15 -6.67
CA TRP A 5 -4.49 -11.31 -7.46
C TRP A 5 -5.60 -12.11 -6.77
N GLN A 6 -5.76 -11.94 -5.46
CA GLN A 6 -6.74 -12.61 -4.63
C GLN A 6 -7.49 -11.58 -3.77
N PRO A 7 -8.76 -11.84 -3.39
CA PRO A 7 -9.57 -10.92 -2.62
C PRO A 7 -9.21 -10.94 -1.11
N ILE A 8 -7.93 -10.80 -0.77
CA ILE A 8 -7.43 -10.95 0.61
C ILE A 8 -7.98 -9.82 1.52
N LEU A 9 -8.18 -8.63 0.96
CA LEU A 9 -8.68 -7.46 1.68
C LEU A 9 -10.21 -7.41 1.84
N CYS A 10 -10.97 -8.17 1.04
CA CYS A 10 -12.45 -8.14 1.07
C CYS A 10 -13.03 -8.46 2.44
N SER A 11 -12.41 -9.40 3.17
CA SER A 11 -12.89 -9.86 4.48
C SER A 11 -12.70 -8.82 5.60
N HIS A 12 -12.01 -7.72 5.32
CA HIS A 12 -11.60 -6.69 6.28
C HIS A 12 -12.19 -5.32 5.93
N TRP A 13 -13.33 -5.32 5.25
CA TRP A 13 -14.06 -4.09 4.91
C TRP A 13 -14.32 -3.24 6.17
N HIS A 14 -14.00 -1.95 6.09
CA HIS A 14 -14.07 -1.00 7.21
C HIS A 14 -13.13 -1.30 8.39
N CYS A 15 -12.05 -2.05 8.19
CA CYS A 15 -10.97 -2.20 9.16
C CYS A 15 -9.78 -1.29 8.83
N ILE A 16 -8.98 -0.99 9.86
CA ILE A 16 -7.70 -0.29 9.74
C ILE A 16 -6.59 -1.34 9.63
N LEU A 17 -5.72 -1.21 8.63
CA LEU A 17 -4.52 -2.02 8.48
C LEU A 17 -3.26 -1.25 8.82
N ALA A 18 -2.28 -1.97 9.35
CA ALA A 18 -0.92 -1.48 9.43
C ALA A 18 -0.18 -1.68 8.10
N ALA A 19 0.43 -0.61 7.59
CA ALA A 19 1.29 -0.65 6.43
C ALA A 19 2.70 -1.10 6.82
N HIS A 20 3.19 -2.14 6.15
CA HIS A 20 4.47 -2.76 6.37
C HIS A 20 5.35 -2.60 5.13
N ILE A 21 6.59 -2.13 5.32
CA ILE A 21 7.58 -2.01 4.26
C ILE A 21 8.44 -3.26 4.26
N ALA A 22 8.26 -4.08 3.24
CA ALA A 22 9.08 -5.26 3.01
C ALA A 22 10.54 -4.87 2.75
N HIS A 23 11.47 -5.74 3.15
CA HIS A 23 12.91 -5.53 2.92
C HIS A 23 13.29 -5.65 1.44
N ARG A 24 12.55 -6.42 0.65
CA ARG A 24 12.86 -6.63 -0.76
C ARG A 24 12.19 -5.57 -1.61
N ASP A 25 12.97 -4.99 -2.53
CA ASP A 25 12.42 -4.14 -3.58
C ASP A 25 11.44 -4.93 -4.45
N TRP A 26 10.49 -4.21 -5.02
CA TRP A 26 9.55 -4.77 -5.99
C TRP A 26 10.29 -5.19 -7.26
N GLU A 27 10.16 -6.48 -7.62
CA GLU A 27 10.71 -7.01 -8.87
C GLU A 27 9.72 -6.70 -10.02
N ASP A 28 10.04 -5.69 -10.83
CA ASP A 28 9.29 -5.41 -12.04
C ASP A 28 9.69 -6.39 -13.15
N ALA A 29 8.71 -7.05 -13.78
CA ALA A 29 8.95 -7.86 -14.98
C ALA A 29 9.27 -7.00 -16.22
N GLY A 30 9.06 -5.68 -16.15
CA GLY A 30 9.29 -4.75 -17.26
C GLY A 30 9.87 -3.41 -16.82
N GLY A 31 11.10 -3.44 -16.27
CA GLY A 31 11.85 -2.37 -15.59
C GLY A 31 11.89 -0.97 -16.20
N SER A 32 10.75 -0.34 -16.40
CA SER A 32 10.62 0.98 -17.04
C SER A 32 9.39 1.78 -16.58
N CYS A 33 8.37 1.14 -15.98
CA CYS A 33 7.14 1.85 -15.59
C CYS A 33 7.32 2.76 -14.37
N TRP A 34 8.17 2.39 -13.40
CA TRP A 34 8.31 3.13 -12.15
C TRP A 34 8.80 4.58 -12.31
N SER A 35 9.63 4.85 -13.33
CA SER A 35 10.18 6.19 -13.56
C SER A 35 9.12 7.24 -13.90
N ARG A 36 7.98 6.82 -14.48
CA ARG A 36 6.88 7.70 -14.90
C ARG A 36 5.92 8.06 -13.77
N TYR A 37 5.82 7.23 -12.74
CA TYR A 37 4.83 7.34 -11.67
C TYR A 37 5.39 7.91 -10.35
N ARG A 38 6.68 8.29 -10.33
CA ARG A 38 7.27 8.96 -9.17
C ARG A 38 6.60 10.34 -9.02
N PRO A 39 5.88 10.62 -7.92
CA PRO A 39 5.48 11.98 -7.64
C PRO A 39 6.76 12.82 -7.48
N ALA A 40 6.74 14.08 -7.88
CA ALA A 40 7.82 15.05 -7.63
C ALA A 40 8.03 15.37 -6.12
N VAL A 41 7.54 14.52 -5.23
CA VAL A 41 7.82 14.55 -3.80
C VAL A 41 9.25 14.04 -3.59
N GLY A 42 10.06 14.90 -2.97
CA GLY A 42 11.46 14.65 -2.67
C GLY A 42 11.63 13.49 -1.69
N TRP A 43 11.75 12.28 -2.22
CA TRP A 43 12.28 11.09 -1.53
C TRP A 43 13.74 11.24 -1.05
N GLY A 44 14.30 12.45 -1.05
CA GLY A 44 15.70 12.71 -0.68
C GLY A 44 16.00 12.61 0.82
N GLN A 45 15.02 12.27 1.66
CA GLN A 45 15.18 12.23 3.12
C GLN A 45 14.81 10.90 3.79
N VAL A 46 14.33 9.89 3.05
CA VAL A 46 14.21 8.55 3.61
C VAL A 46 15.60 7.96 3.62
N ARG A 47 16.33 8.14 4.74
CA ARG A 47 17.59 7.44 4.96
C ARG A 47 17.32 5.93 4.82
N PRO A 48 18.18 5.16 4.15
CA PRO A 48 18.05 3.71 4.16
C PRO A 48 18.24 3.26 5.61
N TRP A 49 17.15 2.86 6.27
CA TRP A 49 17.19 2.28 7.62
C TRP A 49 17.56 0.78 7.57
N SER A 50 18.01 0.30 6.41
CA SER A 50 18.09 -1.12 6.07
C SER A 50 19.49 -1.69 6.32
N ASP A 51 19.96 -1.64 7.57
CA ASP A 51 21.26 -2.21 7.93
C ASP A 51 21.14 -3.63 8.53
N HIS A 52 19.92 -4.10 8.85
CA HIS A 52 19.73 -5.33 9.64
C HIS A 52 18.68 -6.34 9.12
N GLY A 53 18.21 -6.22 7.87
CA GLY A 53 17.25 -7.18 7.31
C GLY A 53 15.86 -7.16 7.97
N GLN A 54 15.61 -6.22 8.88
CA GLN A 54 14.32 -6.02 9.53
C GLN A 54 13.45 -5.10 8.69
N SER A 55 12.21 -5.53 8.48
CA SER A 55 11.17 -4.71 7.89
C SER A 55 10.52 -3.78 8.91
N LEU A 56 9.79 -2.76 8.45
CA LEU A 56 9.23 -1.73 9.31
C LEU A 56 7.72 -1.59 9.11
N HIS A 57 6.99 -1.49 10.22
CA HIS A 57 5.63 -0.99 10.22
C HIS A 57 5.69 0.54 10.28
N THR A 58 5.01 1.22 9.37
CA THR A 58 5.26 2.65 9.14
C THR A 58 4.01 3.51 9.14
N GLY A 59 2.84 2.92 8.92
CA GLY A 59 1.60 3.68 8.84
C GLY A 59 0.37 2.83 9.07
N LEU A 60 -0.77 3.49 9.06
CA LEU A 60 -2.09 2.88 9.08
C LEU A 60 -2.86 3.32 7.84
N VAL A 61 -3.81 2.50 7.41
CA VAL A 61 -4.68 2.79 6.28
C VAL A 61 -6.03 2.10 6.44
N ASP A 62 -7.10 2.78 6.05
CA ASP A 62 -8.46 2.25 6.15
C ASP A 62 -8.82 1.49 4.87
N ILE A 63 -9.34 0.27 5.04
CA ILE A 63 -9.85 -0.55 3.94
C ILE A 63 -11.27 -0.11 3.58
N GLY A 64 -11.43 0.35 2.36
CA GLY A 64 -12.72 0.59 1.72
C GLY A 64 -13.18 -0.60 0.87
N ASP A 65 -14.00 -0.32 -0.14
CA ASP A 65 -14.58 -1.36 -0.99
C ASP A 65 -13.52 -2.09 -1.82
N THR A 66 -13.72 -3.40 -1.99
CA THR A 66 -12.95 -4.23 -2.93
C THR A 66 -13.83 -4.67 -4.08
N LEU A 67 -13.35 -4.47 -5.31
CA LEU A 67 -14.04 -4.79 -6.55
C LEU A 67 -13.12 -5.62 -7.44
N LEU A 68 -13.63 -6.67 -8.07
CA LEU A 68 -12.90 -7.33 -9.15
C LEU A 68 -12.87 -6.38 -10.37
N CYS A 69 -11.70 -6.19 -10.98
CA CYS A 69 -11.57 -5.34 -12.16
C CYS A 69 -12.54 -5.82 -13.25
N PRO A 70 -13.52 -5.00 -13.67
CA PRO A 70 -14.47 -5.38 -14.71
C PRO A 70 -13.78 -5.52 -16.07
N GLU A 71 -14.20 -6.52 -16.85
CA GLU A 71 -13.60 -6.85 -18.15
C GLU A 71 -14.01 -5.89 -19.28
N ASN A 72 -15.07 -5.10 -19.08
CA ASN A 72 -15.66 -4.20 -20.08
C ASN A 72 -15.52 -2.72 -19.70
N ILE A 73 -14.40 -2.35 -19.09
CA ILE A 73 -14.06 -0.94 -18.78
C ILE A 73 -13.47 -0.26 -20.04
N GLY A 74 -13.81 1.01 -20.25
CA GLY A 74 -13.27 1.79 -21.36
C GLY A 74 -11.76 2.05 -21.21
N HIS A 75 -11.04 2.25 -22.31
CA HIS A 75 -9.59 2.44 -22.28
C HIS A 75 -9.14 3.62 -21.37
N ASP A 76 -9.92 4.71 -21.34
CA ASP A 76 -9.60 5.87 -20.50
C ASP A 76 -9.79 5.58 -19.00
N GLU A 77 -10.82 4.82 -18.65
CA GLU A 77 -11.09 4.40 -17.26
C GLU A 77 -10.03 3.41 -16.77
N VAL A 78 -9.60 2.47 -17.62
CA VAL A 78 -8.47 1.57 -17.31
C VAL A 78 -7.23 2.39 -16.95
N LYS A 79 -6.88 3.38 -17.79
CA LYS A 79 -5.71 4.22 -17.56
C LYS A 79 -5.80 5.02 -16.26
N GLU A 80 -6.99 5.51 -15.93
CA GLU A 80 -7.24 6.22 -14.66
C GLU A 80 -7.03 5.30 -13.46
N LEU A 81 -7.58 4.09 -13.50
CA LEU A 81 -7.37 3.08 -12.45
C LEU A 81 -5.89 2.67 -12.32
N GLU A 82 -5.18 2.52 -13.43
CA GLU A 82 -3.73 2.26 -13.44
C GLU A 82 -2.95 3.42 -12.81
N ASN A 83 -3.34 4.67 -13.09
CA ASN A 83 -2.74 5.86 -12.47
C ASN A 83 -3.00 5.92 -10.97
N GLN A 84 -4.22 5.59 -10.52
CA GLN A 84 -4.59 5.62 -9.09
C GLN A 84 -3.90 4.53 -8.27
N ALA A 85 -3.55 3.42 -8.90
CA ALA A 85 -2.80 2.33 -8.28
C ALA A 85 -1.29 2.39 -8.59
N LEU A 86 -0.85 3.32 -9.45
CA LEU A 86 0.52 3.45 -9.94
C LEU A 86 1.08 2.14 -10.52
N LEU A 87 0.20 1.27 -11.05
CA LEU A 87 0.56 -0.06 -11.53
C LEU A 87 -0.22 -0.37 -12.82
N PRO A 88 0.46 -0.87 -13.87
CA PRO A 88 -0.21 -1.27 -15.10
C PRO A 88 -0.83 -2.66 -15.01
N ALA A 89 -1.59 -3.03 -16.04
CA ALA A 89 -2.17 -4.35 -16.26
C ALA A 89 -3.13 -4.77 -15.12
N LEU A 90 -4.29 -4.11 -15.10
CA LEU A 90 -5.39 -4.33 -14.14
C LEU A 90 -6.14 -5.66 -14.31
N GLY A 91 -6.02 -6.33 -15.46
CA GLY A 91 -6.84 -7.49 -15.82
C GLY A 91 -6.86 -8.57 -14.75
N GLN A 92 -8.06 -9.02 -14.37
CA GLN A 92 -8.32 -10.08 -13.38
C GLN A 92 -7.80 -9.81 -11.95
N LYS A 93 -7.39 -8.59 -11.63
CA LYS A 93 -7.00 -8.19 -10.27
C LYS A 93 -8.19 -7.64 -9.48
N TYR A 94 -8.13 -7.82 -8.17
CA TYR A 94 -9.01 -7.20 -7.19
C TYR A 94 -8.45 -5.83 -6.81
N LEU A 95 -9.29 -4.81 -6.93
CA LEU A 95 -8.98 -3.42 -6.65
C LEU A 95 -9.60 -3.05 -5.31
N THR A 96 -8.79 -2.65 -4.34
CA THR A 96 -9.26 -2.23 -3.03
C THR A 96 -9.00 -0.74 -2.84
N VAL A 97 -10.05 -0.01 -2.51
CA VAL A 97 -9.93 1.40 -2.15
C VAL A 97 -9.29 1.48 -0.78
N LEU A 98 -8.17 2.20 -0.69
CA LEU A 98 -7.49 2.51 0.55
C LEU A 98 -7.68 3.99 0.85
N THR A 99 -8.10 4.31 2.07
CA THR A 99 -8.40 5.68 2.50
C THR A 99 -7.70 6.03 3.80
N ASN A 100 -7.69 7.32 4.14
CA ASN A 100 -7.14 7.83 5.41
C ASN A 100 -5.71 7.31 5.71
N PRO A 101 -4.76 7.39 4.77
CA PRO A 101 -3.39 6.94 5.04
C PRO A 101 -2.75 7.87 6.08
N CYS A 102 -2.23 7.29 7.16
CA CYS A 102 -1.51 8.04 8.18
C CYS A 102 -0.18 7.38 8.54
N TRP A 103 0.85 8.19 8.78
CA TRP A 103 2.14 7.69 9.23
C TRP A 103 2.12 7.51 10.75
N LEU A 104 2.71 6.43 11.23
CA LEU A 104 3.01 6.29 12.66
C LEU A 104 4.02 7.37 13.06
N LEU A 105 3.94 7.80 14.33
CA LEU A 105 4.86 8.80 14.86
C LEU A 105 6.32 8.34 14.80
N GLN A 106 6.54 7.03 14.94
CA GLN A 106 7.83 6.38 14.74
C GLN A 106 7.59 5.01 14.10
N PRO A 107 8.49 4.56 13.20
CA PRO A 107 8.37 3.25 12.61
C PRO A 107 8.71 2.15 13.62
N ILE A 108 8.02 1.02 13.52
CA ILE A 108 8.19 -0.11 14.45
C ILE A 108 8.93 -1.23 13.71
N PRO A 109 10.15 -1.61 14.13
CA PRO A 109 10.85 -2.75 13.54
C PRO A 109 10.07 -4.04 13.84
N GLY A 110 9.88 -4.87 12.82
CA GLY A 110 9.16 -6.12 12.99
C GLY A 110 9.29 -7.04 11.78
N TRP A 111 9.12 -8.34 12.02
CA TRP A 111 9.16 -9.33 10.96
C TRP A 111 7.87 -9.32 10.16
N ALA A 112 7.98 -9.46 8.84
CA ALA A 112 6.83 -9.69 7.99
C ALA A 112 6.20 -11.04 8.33
N GLY A 113 4.89 -11.07 8.56
CA GLY A 113 4.13 -12.30 8.53
C GLY A 113 3.78 -12.72 7.10
N LYS A 114 3.08 -13.85 6.98
CA LYS A 114 2.53 -14.31 5.69
C LYS A 114 1.21 -13.60 5.43
N ASP A 115 1.02 -13.13 4.19
CA ASP A 115 -0.20 -12.47 3.71
C ASP A 115 -0.62 -11.33 4.66
N MET A 116 -1.72 -11.53 5.39
CA MET A 116 -2.20 -10.62 6.41
C MET A 116 -1.93 -11.20 7.79
N PHE A 117 -1.27 -10.43 8.65
CA PHE A 117 -0.83 -10.87 9.96
C PHE A 117 -1.15 -9.82 11.02
N GLN A 118 -1.31 -10.26 12.27
CA GLN A 118 -1.58 -9.37 13.39
C GLN A 118 -0.28 -8.70 13.86
N VAL A 119 -0.41 -7.43 14.23
CA VAL A 119 0.68 -6.61 14.75
C VAL A 119 0.17 -5.79 15.93
N ASP A 120 0.98 -5.71 16.97
CA ASP A 120 0.69 -4.87 18.13
C ASP A 120 1.32 -3.50 17.92
N ILE A 121 0.49 -2.47 17.75
CA ILE A 121 0.93 -1.08 17.60
C ILE A 121 0.64 -0.35 18.93
N PRO A 122 1.68 0.14 19.63
CA PRO A 122 1.50 0.94 20.84
C PRO A 122 0.68 2.20 20.55
N GLU A 123 -0.32 2.48 21.39
CA GLU A 123 -1.24 3.63 21.21
C GLU A 123 -0.50 4.97 21.09
N HIS A 124 0.61 5.14 21.82
CA HIS A 124 1.41 6.37 21.78
C HIS A 124 2.14 6.60 20.44
N LEU A 125 2.11 5.64 19.51
CA LEU A 125 2.64 5.76 18.15
C LEU A 125 1.56 6.02 17.10
N ILE A 126 0.29 5.86 17.47
CA ILE A 126 -0.84 6.15 16.61
C ILE A 126 -1.01 7.67 16.57
N PRO A 127 -1.01 8.30 15.38
CA PRO A 127 -1.30 9.73 15.28
C PRO A 127 -2.76 9.95 15.67
N PHE A 128 -2.99 10.55 16.85
CA PHE A 128 -4.32 10.96 17.25
C PHE A 128 -4.71 12.21 16.47
N GLY A 129 -5.67 12.06 15.55
CA GLY A 129 -6.31 13.16 14.84
C GLY A 129 -5.35 13.97 13.95
N GLN A 130 -5.49 13.84 12.64
CA GLN A 130 -5.28 15.04 11.84
C GLN A 130 -6.40 16.01 12.21
N GLU A 131 -6.05 17.03 12.97
CA GLU A 131 -6.86 18.19 13.26
C GLU A 131 -7.24 18.89 11.93
N ALA A 132 -8.56 19.01 11.71
CA ALA A 132 -9.29 19.84 10.74
C ALA A 132 -9.03 19.69 9.23
#